data_AF-A0A8T7D2N5-F1
#
_entry.id   AF-A0A8T7D2N5-F1
#
_cell.length_a   1.000
_cell.length_b   1.000
_cell.length_c   1.000
_cell.angle_alpha   90.00
_cell.angle_beta   90.00
_cell.angle_gamma   90.00
#
_symmetry.space_group_name_H-M   'P 1'
#
loop_
_entity.id
_entity.type
_entity.pdbx_description
1 polymer ?
#
loop_
_entity_poly.entity_id
_entity_poly.type
_entity_poly.pdbx_seq_one_letter_code
_entity_poly.pdbx_strand_id
1 'polypeptide(L)'
;TGEPGTGKTQAAYYTAYKLGVEPVIHFQVKSESTARDLLYHFDTVRYFHDANMGKGSDKGPDKKTLNKADYIERRALWLAFEIARTTGVSPVVLIYDID
;
A
#
# COMPACT_ATOMS: atom_id res chain seq x y z
N THR A 1 17.78 -12.94 0.35
CA THR A 1 16.77 -13.90 -0.16
C THR A 1 17.15 -15.27 0.37
N GLY A 2 16.18 -16.16 0.63
CA GLY A 2 16.53 -17.53 1.00
C GLY A 2 15.58 -18.48 0.31
N GLU A 3 15.97 -19.74 0.20
CA GLU A 3 15.34 -20.64 -0.75
C GLU A 3 13.83 -20.82 -0.51
N PRO A 4 13.04 -21.05 -1.57
CA PRO A 4 11.65 -21.48 -1.44
C PRO A 4 11.54 -22.64 -0.44
N GLY A 5 10.52 -22.62 0.41
CA GLY A 5 10.30 -23.69 1.40
C GLY A 5 11.12 -23.59 2.69
N THR A 6 11.97 -22.56 2.88
CA THR A 6 12.74 -22.34 4.13
C THR A 6 11.91 -21.77 5.30
N GLY A 7 10.59 -21.84 5.24
CA GLY A 7 9.71 -21.47 6.35
C GLY A 7 9.55 -19.96 6.63
N LYS A 8 9.92 -19.06 5.71
CA LYS A 8 9.81 -17.59 5.94
C LYS A 8 8.40 -17.13 6.28
N THR A 9 7.42 -17.68 5.57
CA THR A 9 6.00 -17.42 5.85
C THR A 9 5.67 -17.85 7.27
N GLN A 10 6.01 -19.08 7.65
CA GLN A 10 5.78 -19.60 9.00
C GLN A 10 6.52 -18.78 10.07
N ALA A 11 7.73 -18.32 9.79
CA ALA A 11 8.50 -17.47 10.68
C ALA A 11 7.78 -16.13 10.93
N ALA A 12 7.23 -15.49 9.90
CA ALA A 12 6.49 -14.23 10.07
C ALA A 12 5.23 -14.41 10.94
N TYR A 13 4.45 -15.48 10.69
CA TYR A 13 3.29 -15.81 11.53
C TYR A 13 3.69 -16.13 12.97
N TYR A 14 4.77 -16.91 13.15
CA TYR A 14 5.28 -17.22 14.48
C TYR A 14 5.78 -15.98 15.23
N THR A 15 6.47 -15.07 14.54
CA THR A 15 6.90 -13.78 15.11
C THR A 15 5.69 -12.94 15.52
N ALA A 16 4.68 -12.82 14.67
CA ALA A 16 3.45 -12.10 14.98
C ALA A 16 2.75 -12.67 16.22
N TYR A 17 2.56 -14.00 16.26
CA TYR A 17 1.99 -14.69 17.41
C TYR A 17 2.80 -14.46 18.69
N LYS A 18 4.12 -14.60 18.64
CA LYS A 18 5.00 -14.41 19.82
C LYS A 18 5.02 -12.98 20.35
N LEU A 19 4.84 -12.00 19.46
CA LEU A 19 4.77 -10.59 19.84
C LEU A 19 3.33 -10.14 20.17
N GLY A 20 2.32 -10.98 19.96
CA GLY A 20 0.91 -10.63 20.13
C GLY A 20 0.41 -9.60 19.09
N VAL A 21 1.02 -9.58 17.90
CA VAL A 21 0.80 -8.57 16.85
C VAL A 21 0.19 -9.23 15.60
N GLU A 22 -1.04 -9.70 15.75
CA GLU A 22 -1.80 -10.30 14.65
C GLU A 22 -2.88 -9.32 14.14
N PRO A 23 -3.22 -9.33 12.84
CA PRO A 23 -2.70 -10.21 11.78
C PRO A 23 -1.40 -9.70 11.14
N VAL A 24 -0.66 -10.62 10.48
CA VAL A 24 0.47 -10.27 9.61
C VAL A 24 -0.03 -9.50 8.38
N ILE A 25 0.64 -8.40 8.03
CA ILE A 25 0.35 -7.63 6.82
C ILE A 25 1.14 -8.26 5.67
N HIS A 26 0.44 -8.70 4.62
CA HIS A 26 1.07 -9.32 3.45
C HIS A 26 1.33 -8.29 2.35
N PHE A 27 2.49 -8.38 1.71
CA PHE A 27 2.80 -7.62 0.50
C PHE A 27 3.63 -8.44 -0.48
N GLN A 28 3.15 -8.50 -1.72
CA GLN A 28 3.86 -9.14 -2.83
C GLN A 28 4.75 -8.13 -3.53
N VAL A 29 5.99 -8.52 -3.79
CA VAL A 29 6.93 -7.77 -4.61
C VAL A 29 7.32 -8.58 -5.83
N LYS A 30 7.88 -7.89 -6.82
CA LYS A 30 8.55 -8.41 -8.01
C LYS A 30 9.90 -7.74 -8.14
N SER A 31 10.74 -8.22 -9.07
CA SER A 31 12.04 -7.63 -9.38
C SER A 31 12.05 -6.10 -9.61
N GLU A 32 10.98 -5.52 -10.17
CA GLU A 32 10.88 -4.07 -10.41
C GLU A 32 10.25 -3.26 -9.26
N SER A 33 9.89 -3.92 -8.14
CA SER A 33 9.24 -3.23 -7.02
C SER A 33 10.17 -2.27 -6.30
N THR A 34 9.68 -1.09 -5.97
CA THR A 34 10.39 -0.04 -5.23
C THR A 34 9.82 0.14 -3.83
N ALA A 35 10.58 0.79 -2.94
CA ALA A 35 10.10 1.11 -1.60
C ALA A 35 8.80 1.96 -1.60
N ARG A 36 8.56 2.75 -2.66
CA ARG A 36 7.36 3.57 -2.80
C ARG A 36 6.10 2.73 -2.94
N ASP A 37 6.21 1.58 -3.60
CA ASP A 37 5.10 0.66 -3.84
C ASP A 37 4.56 0.05 -2.53
N LEU A 38 5.42 -0.05 -1.50
CA LEU A 38 5.00 -0.48 -0.16
C LEU A 38 4.23 0.61 0.59
N LEU A 39 4.42 1.89 0.26
CA LEU A 39 3.77 3.01 0.95
C LEU A 39 2.41 3.33 0.33
N TYR A 40 2.35 3.54 -0.99
CA TYR A 40 1.10 3.84 -1.66
C TYR A 40 1.15 3.56 -3.16
N HIS A 41 -0.04 3.37 -3.73
CA HIS A 41 -0.24 3.42 -5.17
C HIS A 41 -0.99 4.70 -5.54
N PHE A 42 -0.57 5.36 -6.61
CA PHE A 42 -1.27 6.51 -7.15
C PHE A 42 -2.05 6.05 -8.38
N ASP A 43 -3.37 6.16 -8.33
CA ASP A 43 -4.28 5.80 -9.43
C ASP A 43 -4.21 6.87 -10.53
N THR A 44 -3.20 6.74 -11.38
CA THR A 44 -2.96 7.64 -12.52
C THR A 44 -4.10 7.59 -13.54
N VAL A 45 -4.74 6.42 -13.71
CA VAL A 45 -5.80 6.21 -14.70
C VAL A 45 -7.05 6.98 -14.31
N ARG A 46 -7.52 6.81 -13.08
CA ARG A 46 -8.67 7.55 -12.55
C ARG A 46 -8.38 9.04 -12.47
N TYR A 47 -7.17 9.43 -12.04
CA TYR A 47 -6.76 10.83 -12.02
C TYR A 47 -6.83 11.47 -13.42
N PHE A 48 -6.29 10.80 -14.43
CA PHE A 48 -6.28 11.32 -15.80
C PHE A 48 -7.69 11.37 -16.41
N HIS A 49 -8.51 10.36 -16.16
CA HIS A 49 -9.91 10.31 -16.56
C HIS A 49 -10.70 11.52 -16.02
N ASP A 50 -10.64 11.75 -14.71
CA ASP A 50 -11.36 12.84 -14.06
C ASP A 50 -10.83 14.21 -14.51
N ALA A 51 -9.52 14.32 -14.74
CA ALA A 51 -8.88 15.54 -15.23
C ALA A 51 -9.34 15.94 -16.65
N ASN A 52 -9.78 14.96 -17.44
CA ASN A 52 -10.30 15.18 -18.79
C ASN A 52 -11.81 15.39 -18.81
N MET A 53 -12.57 14.74 -17.93
CA MET A 53 -14.03 14.99 -17.80
C MET A 53 -14.36 16.44 -17.42
N GLY A 54 -13.52 17.08 -16.59
CA GLY A 54 -13.65 18.50 -16.25
C GLY A 54 -13.38 19.49 -17.39
N LYS A 55 -12.91 19.03 -18.56
CA LYS A 55 -12.62 19.88 -19.73
C LYS A 55 -13.74 19.92 -20.77
N GLY A 56 -14.71 18.99 -20.71
CA GLY A 56 -15.73 18.80 -21.75
C GLY A 56 -17.11 19.40 -21.47
N SER A 57 -17.30 20.08 -20.33
CA SER A 57 -18.56 20.73 -19.99
C SER A 57 -18.45 22.24 -20.15
N ASP A 58 -19.18 22.80 -21.13
CA ASP A 58 -19.40 24.23 -21.42
C ASP A 58 -20.15 24.99 -20.28
N LYS A 59 -19.92 24.63 -19.02
CA LYS A 59 -20.64 25.15 -17.86
C LYS A 59 -19.71 25.88 -16.89
N GLY A 60 -19.50 27.17 -17.14
CA GLY A 60 -19.18 28.16 -16.10
C GLY A 60 -17.89 27.95 -15.29
N PRO A 61 -17.55 28.86 -14.36
CA PRO A 61 -16.20 29.00 -13.82
C PRO A 61 -15.79 27.99 -12.74
N ASP A 62 -16.57 26.95 -12.45
CA ASP A 62 -16.22 25.95 -11.43
C ASP A 62 -15.38 24.82 -12.01
N LYS A 63 -14.14 25.16 -12.40
CA LYS A 63 -13.09 24.19 -12.68
C LYS A 63 -12.67 23.55 -11.36
N LYS A 64 -13.41 22.54 -10.90
CA LYS A 64 -13.12 21.80 -9.67
C LYS A 64 -11.68 21.29 -9.74
N THR A 65 -10.80 21.87 -8.92
CA THR A 65 -9.41 21.43 -8.84
C THR A 65 -9.39 20.06 -8.19
N LEU A 66 -8.83 19.07 -8.89
CA LEU A 66 -8.69 17.71 -8.37
C LEU A 66 -7.67 17.69 -7.24
N ASN A 67 -8.02 17.06 -6.12
CA ASN A 67 -7.08 16.82 -5.04
C ASN A 67 -6.34 15.50 -5.29
N LYS A 68 -5.01 15.55 -5.43
CA LYS A 68 -4.19 14.35 -5.67
C LYS A 68 -4.32 13.31 -4.56
N ALA A 69 -4.59 13.74 -3.32
CA ALA A 69 -4.75 12.84 -2.18
C ALA A 69 -5.90 11.84 -2.37
N ASP A 70 -6.93 12.22 -3.14
CA ASP A 70 -8.09 11.37 -3.40
C ASP A 70 -7.70 10.10 -4.19
N TYR A 71 -6.59 10.16 -4.95
CA TYR A 71 -6.08 9.11 -5.83
C TYR A 71 -4.93 8.30 -5.22
N ILE A 72 -4.68 8.45 -3.92
CA ILE A 72 -3.65 7.71 -3.20
C ILE A 72 -4.30 6.52 -2.48
N GLU A 73 -3.89 5.32 -2.85
CA GLU A 73 -4.23 4.09 -2.13
C GLU A 73 -3.10 3.71 -1.19
N ARG A 74 -3.40 3.63 0.11
CA ARG A 74 -2.42 3.22 1.14
C ARG A 74 -2.08 1.74 0.97
N ARG A 75 -0.78 1.42 1.06
CA ARG A 75 -0.25 0.05 0.89
C ARG A 75 0.34 -0.47 2.22
N ALA A 76 0.90 -1.66 2.19
CA ALA A 76 1.25 -2.45 3.37
C ALA A 76 2.10 -1.71 4.41
N LEU A 77 3.15 -1.00 4.00
CA LEU A 77 4.03 -0.28 4.92
C LEU A 77 3.36 0.98 5.49
N TRP A 78 2.52 1.65 4.70
CA TRP A 78 1.72 2.75 5.24
C TRP A 78 0.75 2.26 6.31
N LEU A 79 0.02 1.18 6.03
CA LEU A 79 -0.90 0.56 6.99
C LEU A 79 -0.15 0.14 8.26
N ALA A 80 1.06 -0.43 8.11
CA ALA A 80 1.91 -0.79 9.23
C ALA A 80 2.25 0.41 10.12
N PHE A 81 2.68 1.54 9.53
CA PHE A 81 2.97 2.76 10.28
C PHE A 81 1.71 3.36 10.92
N GLU A 82 0.57 3.30 10.24
CA GLU A 82 -0.69 3.80 10.78
C GLU A 82 -1.15 2.99 11.98
N ILE A 83 -1.06 1.66 11.92
CA ILE A 83 -1.31 0.77 13.06
C ILE A 83 -0.35 1.11 14.19
N ALA A 84 0.97 1.13 13.95
CA ALA A 84 1.96 1.43 14.98
C ALA A 84 1.72 2.77 15.68
N ARG A 85 1.35 3.80 14.92
CA ARG A 85 1.06 5.13 15.45
C ARG A 85 -0.24 5.19 16.26
N THR A 86 -1.26 4.42 15.89
CA THR A 86 -2.60 4.50 16.51
C THR A 86 -2.78 3.54 17.69
N THR A 87 -2.13 2.38 17.65
CA THR A 87 -2.24 1.35 18.69
C THR A 87 -1.03 1.29 19.60
N GLY A 88 0.11 1.88 19.20
CA GLY A 88 1.39 1.73 19.89
C GLY A 88 2.05 0.37 19.67
N VAL A 89 1.47 -0.50 18.84
CA VAL A 89 1.92 -1.86 18.58
C VAL A 89 2.64 -1.92 17.23
N SER A 90 3.87 -2.41 17.20
CA SER A 90 4.63 -2.59 15.96
C SER A 90 4.13 -3.83 15.18
N PRO A 91 3.47 -3.66 14.03
CA PRO A 91 2.95 -4.80 13.26
C PRO A 91 4.06 -5.50 12.47
N VAL A 92 3.79 -6.74 12.09
CA VAL A 92 4.68 -7.54 11.23
C VAL A 92 4.21 -7.45 9.78
N VAL A 93 5.12 -7.05 8.88
CA VAL A 93 4.89 -7.03 7.42
C VAL A 93 5.68 -8.16 6.79
N LEU A 94 4.99 -9.12 6.17
CA LEU A 94 5.59 -10.17 5.35
C LEU A 94 5.68 -9.69 3.90
N ILE A 95 6.91 -9.40 3.48
CA ILE A 95 7.25 -9.09 2.09
C ILE A 95 7.75 -10.38 1.43
N TYR A 96 7.09 -10.80 0.36
CA TYR A 96 7.50 -11.98 -0.39
C TYR A 96 7.45 -11.72 -1.89
N ASP A 97 8.39 -12.34 -2.59
CA ASP A 97 8.49 -12.27 -4.03
C ASP A 97 7.51 -13.25 -4.68
N ILE A 98 7.05 -12.93 -5.90
CA ILE A 98 6.21 -13.80 -6.74
C ILE A 98 6.85 -14.18 -8.07
N ASP A 99 8.12 -13.82 -8.28
CA ASP A 99 8.89 -14.25 -9.46
C ASP A 99 9.20 -15.76 -9.48
#